data_AF-A0A3A8HH80-F1
#
_entry.id   AF-A0A3A8HH80-F1
#
_cell.length_a   1.000
_cell.length_b   1.000
_cell.length_c   1.000
_cell.angle_alpha   90.00
_cell.angle_beta   90.00
_cell.angle_gamma   90.00
#
_symmetry.space_group_name_H-M   'P 1'
#
loop_
_entity.id
_entity.type
_entity.pdbx_description
1 polymer ?
#
loop_
_entity_poly.entity_id
_entity_poly.type
_entity_poly.pdbx_seq_one_letter_code
_entity_poly.pdbx_strand_id
1 'polypeptide(L)'
;VPKPQAERPPPESECLYVAAVLREPRLLTRDVFRVCDELSHMGLRMVLAQTTSGQGVEEALFEATEVVKRALLEAGRRLSPGGSELEGEFVQVCRDIMVRRIDERLVYIKRATEQTPGAFDLTEETRQLLSERKELLALRKRVLDELRPASSGTGTKAPMQPV
;
A
#
# COMPACT_ATOMS: atom_id res chain seq x y z
N VAL A 1 29.70 -10.42 23.00
CA VAL A 1 29.08 -9.58 21.95
C VAL A 1 27.79 -10.26 21.52
N PRO A 2 26.61 -9.62 21.61
CA PRO A 2 25.38 -10.19 21.07
C PRO A 2 25.57 -10.39 19.57
N LYS A 3 25.17 -11.54 19.03
CA LYS A 3 25.16 -11.74 17.57
C LYS A 3 24.20 -10.70 16.96
N PRO A 4 24.57 -10.03 15.85
CA PRO A 4 23.65 -9.15 15.15
C PRO A 4 22.38 -9.95 14.83
N GLN A 5 21.21 -9.42 15.21
CA GLN A 5 19.96 -10.00 14.76
C GLN A 5 19.93 -9.93 13.24
N ALA A 6 19.62 -11.06 12.60
CA ALA A 6 19.46 -11.11 11.15
C ALA A 6 18.37 -10.11 10.74
N GLU A 7 18.66 -9.28 9.75
CA GLU A 7 17.70 -8.35 9.17
C GLU A 7 16.48 -9.14 8.67
N ARG A 8 15.29 -8.72 9.09
CA ARG A 8 14.03 -9.35 8.67
C ARG A 8 13.76 -8.97 7.21
N PRO A 9 13.37 -9.91 6.34
CA PRO A 9 13.04 -9.56 4.97
C PRO A 9 11.83 -8.61 4.91
N PRO A 10 11.83 -7.64 3.97
CA PRO A 10 10.71 -6.74 3.75
C PRO A 10 9.44 -7.50 3.30
N PRO A 11 8.23 -6.95 3.56
CA PRO A 11 6.99 -7.52 3.05
C PRO A 11 6.95 -7.51 1.52
N GLU A 12 6.54 -8.62 0.93
CA GLU A 12 6.50 -8.82 -0.52
C GLU A 12 5.70 -7.75 -1.28
N SER A 13 4.53 -7.36 -0.77
CA SER A 13 3.70 -6.31 -1.37
C SER A 13 4.42 -4.95 -1.37
N GLU A 14 5.15 -4.62 -0.31
CA GLU A 14 5.94 -3.38 -0.24
C GLU A 14 7.12 -3.43 -1.24
N CYS A 15 7.72 -4.60 -1.45
CA CYS A 15 8.75 -4.77 -2.48
C CYS A 15 8.20 -4.58 -3.89
N LEU A 16 7.01 -5.11 -4.20
CA LEU A 16 6.34 -4.92 -5.49
C LEU A 16 6.02 -3.44 -5.72
N TYR A 17 5.53 -2.74 -4.69
CA TYR A 17 5.27 -1.31 -4.74
C TYR A 17 6.54 -0.52 -5.10
N VAL A 18 7.61 -0.71 -4.33
CA VAL A 18 8.87 0.03 -4.56
C VAL A 18 9.48 -0.35 -5.90
N ALA A 19 9.53 -1.64 -6.25
CA ALA A 19 10.09 -2.09 -7.54
C ALA A 19 9.34 -1.50 -8.75
N ALA A 20 8.01 -1.37 -8.67
CA ALA A 20 7.21 -0.72 -9.71
C ALA A 20 7.57 0.77 -9.85
N VAL A 21 7.73 1.49 -8.73
CA VAL A 21 8.14 2.90 -8.74
C VAL A 21 9.56 3.09 -9.26
N LEU A 22 10.51 2.23 -8.89
CA LEU A 22 11.88 2.28 -9.42
C LEU A 22 11.91 2.06 -10.94
N ARG A 23 11.00 1.24 -11.46
CA ARG A 23 10.85 0.99 -12.90
C ARG A 23 10.19 2.16 -13.63
N GLU A 24 9.10 2.68 -13.09
CA GLU A 24 8.36 3.80 -13.67
C GLU A 24 7.97 4.82 -12.57
N PRO A 25 8.82 5.84 -12.31
CA PRO A 25 8.57 6.80 -11.22
C PRO A 25 7.24 7.56 -11.33
N ARG A 26 6.71 7.72 -12.56
CA ARG A 26 5.39 8.33 -12.82
C ARG A 26 4.24 7.63 -12.10
N LEU A 27 4.41 6.36 -11.75
CA LEU A 27 3.39 5.57 -11.05
C LEU A 27 3.06 6.11 -9.66
N LEU A 28 3.95 6.89 -9.03
CA LEU A 28 3.63 7.58 -7.77
C LEU A 28 2.40 8.49 -7.87
N THR A 29 2.13 9.04 -9.07
CA THR A 29 0.92 9.85 -9.30
C THR A 29 -0.37 9.03 -9.28
N ARG A 30 -0.26 7.69 -9.31
CA ARG A 30 -1.36 6.73 -9.20
C ARG A 30 -1.54 6.18 -7.78
N ASP A 31 -0.67 6.55 -6.84
CA ASP A 31 -0.81 6.20 -5.43
C ASP A 31 -1.85 7.11 -4.73
N VAL A 32 -3.13 6.87 -5.04
CA VAL A 32 -4.26 7.64 -4.50
C VAL A 32 -4.39 7.49 -2.98
N PHE A 33 -3.90 6.38 -2.42
CA PHE A 33 -4.01 6.08 -1.00
C PHE A 33 -2.78 6.49 -0.18
N ARG A 34 -1.77 7.08 -0.82
CA ARG A 34 -0.50 7.49 -0.18
C ARG A 34 0.20 6.33 0.53
N VAL A 35 0.19 5.16 -0.10
CA VAL A 35 0.89 3.96 0.36
C VAL A 35 2.39 4.20 0.56
N CYS A 36 3.00 5.15 -0.15
CA CYS A 36 4.38 5.58 0.12
C CYS A 36 4.64 5.95 1.59
N ASP A 37 3.65 6.53 2.28
CA ASP A 37 3.76 6.95 3.68
C ASP A 37 3.54 5.76 4.65
N GLU A 38 3.00 4.65 4.15
CA GLU A 38 2.56 3.48 4.92
C GLU A 38 3.53 2.29 4.86
N LEU A 39 4.67 2.43 4.19
CA LEU A 39 5.70 1.39 4.12
C LEU A 39 6.27 1.10 5.53
N SER A 40 6.30 -0.17 5.93
CA SER A 40 6.82 -0.57 7.24
C SER A 40 8.32 -0.80 7.24
N HIS A 41 8.89 -1.24 6.12
CA HIS A 41 10.30 -1.59 6.07
C HIS A 41 11.18 -0.36 5.83
N MET A 42 12.04 -0.01 6.80
CA MET A 42 12.88 1.18 6.73
C MET A 42 13.78 1.19 5.48
N GLY A 43 14.38 0.05 5.11
CA GLY A 43 15.23 -0.02 3.92
C GLY A 43 14.47 0.28 2.62
N LEU A 44 13.18 -0.09 2.53
CA LEU A 44 12.35 0.24 1.37
C LEU A 44 11.99 1.73 1.34
N ARG A 45 11.68 2.32 2.50
CA ARG A 45 11.44 3.76 2.64
C ARG A 45 12.64 4.58 2.20
N MET A 46 13.84 4.18 2.60
CA MET A 46 15.09 4.87 2.25
C MET A 46 15.34 4.83 0.74
N VAL A 47 15.25 3.65 0.12
CA VAL A 47 15.43 3.49 -1.33
C VAL A 47 14.41 4.34 -2.10
N LEU A 48 13.14 4.30 -1.70
CA LEU A 48 12.10 5.10 -2.32
C LEU A 48 12.39 6.60 -2.16
N ALA A 49 12.67 7.06 -0.94
CA ALA A 49 12.95 8.46 -0.64
C ALA A 49 14.11 8.99 -1.48
N GLN A 50 15.24 8.27 -1.52
CA GLN A 50 16.42 8.63 -2.32
C GLN A 50 16.08 8.73 -3.80
N THR A 51 15.38 7.73 -4.35
CA THR A 51 15.02 7.74 -5.77
C THR A 51 14.08 8.91 -6.10
N THR A 52 13.14 9.23 -5.21
CA THR A 52 12.19 10.33 -5.41
C THR A 52 12.78 11.73 -5.14
N SER A 53 13.90 11.83 -4.43
CA SER A 53 14.63 13.09 -4.22
C SER A 53 15.59 13.43 -5.36
N GLY A 54 15.57 12.65 -6.45
CA GLY A 54 16.40 12.87 -7.63
C GLY A 54 17.73 12.12 -7.61
N GLN A 55 17.97 11.27 -6.60
CA GLN A 55 19.10 10.35 -6.62
C GLN A 55 18.85 9.23 -7.65
N GLY A 56 19.89 8.79 -8.34
CA GLY A 56 19.77 7.69 -9.30
C GLY A 56 19.39 6.38 -8.63
N VAL A 57 18.60 5.54 -9.31
CA VAL A 57 18.19 4.21 -8.81
C VAL A 57 19.40 3.34 -8.44
N GLU A 58 20.47 3.40 -9.24
CA GLU A 58 21.70 2.64 -8.99
C GLU A 58 22.38 3.03 -7.68
N GLU A 59 22.45 4.33 -7.37
CA GLU A 59 23.04 4.84 -6.13
C GLU A 59 22.16 4.49 -4.92
N ALA A 60 20.83 4.67 -5.05
CA ALA A 60 19.89 4.29 -3.98
C ALA A 60 19.97 2.78 -3.65
N LEU A 61 20.10 1.94 -4.69
CA LEU A 61 20.30 0.49 -4.50
C LEU A 61 21.71 0.14 -4.03
N PHE A 62 22.73 0.94 -4.32
CA PHE A 62 24.08 0.71 -3.81
C PHE A 62 24.12 0.78 -2.28
N GLU A 63 23.49 1.80 -1.71
CA GLU A 63 23.39 2.06 -0.27
C GLU A 63 22.43 1.10 0.48
N ALA A 64 21.55 0.41 -0.24
CA ALA A 64 20.62 -0.54 0.35
C ALA A 64 21.33 -1.79 0.91
N THR A 65 20.69 -2.48 1.87
CA THR A 65 21.18 -3.77 2.36
C THR A 65 21.01 -4.87 1.30
N GLU A 66 21.84 -5.91 1.33
CA GLU A 66 21.72 -7.04 0.38
C GLU A 66 20.37 -7.75 0.46
N VAL A 67 19.74 -7.76 1.64
CA VAL A 67 18.40 -8.31 1.85
C VAL A 67 17.36 -7.51 1.04
N VAL A 68 17.42 -6.19 1.11
CA VAL A 68 16.52 -5.29 0.37
C VAL A 68 16.77 -5.39 -1.14
N LYS A 69 18.04 -5.39 -1.58
CA LYS A 69 18.39 -5.51 -3.01
C LYS A 69 17.82 -6.79 -3.62
N ARG A 70 18.00 -7.93 -2.94
CA ARG A 70 17.48 -9.22 -3.41
C ARG A 70 15.95 -9.22 -3.49
N ALA A 71 15.29 -8.72 -2.45
CA ALA A 71 13.83 -8.66 -2.42
C ALA A 71 13.27 -7.75 -3.54
N LEU A 72 13.90 -6.60 -3.81
CA LEU A 72 13.52 -5.71 -4.90
C LEU A 72 13.78 -6.33 -6.28
N LEU A 73 14.89 -7.04 -6.45
CA LEU A 73 15.21 -7.76 -7.69
C LEU A 73 14.17 -8.86 -7.98
N GLU A 74 13.82 -9.64 -6.97
CA GLU A 74 12.81 -10.70 -7.08
C GLU A 74 11.41 -10.13 -7.38
N ALA A 75 11.02 -9.05 -6.69
CA ALA A 75 9.77 -8.35 -6.98
C ALA A 75 9.76 -7.78 -8.41
N GLY A 76 10.85 -7.15 -8.83
CA GLY A 76 11.00 -6.60 -10.17
C GLY A 76 10.84 -7.66 -11.27
N ARG A 77 11.36 -8.87 -11.09
CA ARG A 77 11.20 -9.97 -12.07
C ARG A 77 9.75 -10.43 -12.26
N ARG A 78 8.89 -10.18 -11.28
CA ARG A 78 7.48 -10.59 -11.30
C ARG A 78 6.54 -9.54 -11.86
N LEU A 79 6.99 -8.29 -11.88
CA LEU A 79 6.22 -7.17 -12.40
C LEU A 79 6.24 -7.16 -13.93
N SER A 80 5.11 -6.75 -14.52
CA SER A 80 4.99 -6.47 -15.94
C SER A 80 6.03 -5.44 -16.43
N PRO A 81 6.55 -5.58 -17.66
CA PRO A 81 7.71 -4.80 -18.12
C PRO A 81 7.46 -3.29 -18.20
N GLY A 82 6.19 -2.85 -18.29
CA GLY A 82 5.84 -1.44 -18.24
C GLY A 82 4.42 -1.15 -18.72
N GLY A 83 4.12 0.13 -18.91
CA GLY A 83 2.88 0.61 -19.53
C GLY A 83 1.64 0.36 -18.67
N SER A 84 0.51 0.09 -19.33
CA SER A 84 -0.79 -0.06 -18.66
C SER A 84 -0.89 -1.30 -17.79
N GLU A 85 -0.16 -2.37 -18.12
CA GLU A 85 -0.16 -3.62 -17.35
C GLU A 85 0.54 -3.39 -15.99
N LEU A 86 1.73 -2.79 -16.01
CA LEU A 86 2.44 -2.41 -14.79
C LEU A 86 1.64 -1.40 -13.96
N GLU A 87 0.99 -0.43 -14.61
CA GLU A 87 0.13 0.55 -13.92
C GLU A 87 -1.04 -0.14 -13.20
N GLY A 88 -1.66 -1.15 -13.83
CA GLY A 88 -2.71 -1.96 -13.23
C GLY A 88 -2.22 -2.77 -12.02
N GLU A 89 -1.07 -3.44 -12.16
CA GLU A 89 -0.41 -4.16 -11.06
C GLU A 89 -0.08 -3.22 -9.90
N PHE A 90 0.47 -2.04 -10.19
CA PHE A 90 0.82 -1.04 -9.19
C PHE A 90 -0.40 -0.57 -8.39
N VAL A 91 -1.49 -0.23 -9.07
CA VAL A 91 -2.73 0.17 -8.41
C VAL A 91 -3.30 -0.96 -7.55
N GLN A 92 -3.21 -2.21 -8.01
CA GLN A 92 -3.63 -3.37 -7.23
C GLN A 92 -2.78 -3.53 -5.96
N VAL A 93 -1.45 -3.43 -6.08
CA VAL A 93 -0.53 -3.50 -4.95
C VAL A 93 -0.80 -2.39 -3.93
N CYS A 94 -1.06 -1.16 -4.37
CA CYS A 94 -1.42 -0.06 -3.48
C CYS A 94 -2.65 -0.39 -2.64
N ARG A 95 -3.68 -0.95 -3.27
CA ARG A 95 -4.92 -1.35 -2.59
C ARG A 95 -4.67 -2.46 -1.59
N ASP A 96 -3.92 -3.49 -1.97
CA ASP A 96 -3.63 -4.63 -1.09
C ASP A 96 -2.85 -4.19 0.17
N ILE A 97 -1.86 -3.32 0.01
CA ILE A 97 -1.12 -2.74 1.16
C ILE A 97 -2.07 -1.93 2.04
N MET A 98 -2.88 -1.06 1.45
CA MET A 98 -3.79 -0.20 2.21
C MET A 98 -4.83 -1.02 2.99
N VAL A 99 -5.45 -2.03 2.37
CA VAL A 99 -6.39 -2.93 3.06
C VAL A 99 -5.72 -3.62 4.24
N ARG A 100 -4.52 -4.17 4.03
CA ARG A 100 -3.76 -4.82 5.10
C ARG A 100 -3.47 -3.87 6.26
N ARG A 101 -3.06 -2.63 5.98
CA ARG A 101 -2.80 -1.61 7.01
C ARG A 101 -4.03 -1.26 7.81
N ILE A 102 -5.16 -1.08 7.12
CA ILE A 102 -6.44 -0.83 7.78
C ILE A 102 -6.81 -2.01 8.69
N ASP A 103 -6.66 -3.25 8.20
CA ASP A 103 -6.97 -4.45 8.97
C ASP A 103 -6.07 -4.59 10.21
N GLU A 104 -4.78 -4.33 10.08
CA GLU A 104 -3.82 -4.29 11.19
C GLU A 104 -4.24 -3.24 12.25
N ARG A 105 -4.64 -2.03 11.82
CA ARG A 105 -5.07 -0.96 12.72
C ARG A 105 -6.42 -1.26 13.39
N LEU A 106 -7.36 -1.85 12.67
CA LEU A 106 -8.65 -2.29 13.22
C LEU A 106 -8.48 -3.38 14.28
N VAL A 107 -7.55 -4.33 14.07
CA VAL A 107 -7.21 -5.35 15.07
C VAL A 107 -6.60 -4.71 16.32
N TYR A 108 -5.72 -3.72 16.15
CA TYR A 108 -5.16 -2.96 17.27
C TYR A 108 -6.26 -2.25 18.07
N ILE A 109 -7.13 -1.49 17.40
CA ILE A 109 -8.24 -0.77 18.05
C ILE A 109 -9.13 -1.74 18.82
N LYS A 110 -9.50 -2.86 18.20
CA LYS A 110 -10.31 -3.89 18.86
C LYS A 110 -9.66 -4.33 20.19
N ARG A 111 -8.38 -4.71 20.16
CA ARG A 111 -7.64 -5.13 21.37
C ARG A 111 -7.54 -4.03 22.42
N ALA A 112 -7.31 -2.78 22.01
CA ALA A 112 -7.21 -1.64 22.93
C ALA A 112 -8.55 -1.35 23.62
N THR A 113 -9.66 -1.41 22.86
CA THR A 113 -11.00 -1.15 23.39
C THR A 113 -11.57 -2.30 24.22
N GLU A 114 -11.20 -3.56 23.94
CA GLU A 114 -11.60 -4.72 24.75
C GLU A 114 -10.98 -4.73 26.16
N GLN A 115 -9.83 -4.05 26.32
CA GLN A 115 -9.13 -3.93 27.60
C GLN A 115 -9.64 -2.76 28.47
N THR A 116 -10.57 -1.93 27.96
CA THR A 116 -11.15 -0.82 28.71
C THR A 116 -12.29 -1.33 29.63
N PRO A 117 -12.17 -1.24 30.97
CA PRO A 117 -13.19 -1.78 31.88
C PRO A 117 -14.47 -0.93 31.89
N GLY A 118 -15.60 -1.54 31.50
CA GLY A 118 -16.95 -1.06 31.80
C GLY A 118 -17.47 0.14 31.00
N ALA A 119 -18.76 0.12 30.66
CA ALA A 119 -19.44 1.13 29.83
C ALA A 119 -19.57 2.53 30.46
N PHE A 120 -19.13 2.72 31.71
CA PHE A 120 -19.32 3.96 32.47
C PHE A 120 -18.13 4.93 32.44
N ASP A 121 -16.93 4.48 32.06
CA ASP A 121 -15.73 5.32 31.90
C ASP A 121 -15.15 5.17 30.48
N LEU A 122 -15.91 5.59 29.47
CA LEU A 122 -15.32 5.84 28.15
C LEU A 122 -14.33 7.00 28.29
N THR A 123 -13.04 6.69 28.32
CA THR A 123 -12.00 7.71 28.27
C THR A 123 -12.05 8.44 26.92
N GLU A 124 -11.46 9.63 26.87
CA GLU A 124 -11.34 10.38 25.61
C GLU A 124 -10.55 9.58 24.55
N GLU A 125 -9.54 8.83 24.99
CA GLU A 125 -8.78 7.90 24.14
C GLU A 125 -9.67 6.81 23.52
N THR A 126 -10.54 6.17 24.32
CA THR A 126 -11.47 5.16 23.79
C THR A 126 -12.46 5.77 22.79
N ARG A 127 -12.94 7.01 23.01
CA ARG A 127 -13.79 7.73 22.04
C ARG A 127 -13.05 8.00 20.72
N GLN A 128 -11.80 8.44 20.79
CA GLN A 128 -10.97 8.68 19.60
C GLN A 128 -10.74 7.39 18.81
N LEU A 129 -10.41 6.29 19.49
CA LEU A 129 -10.24 4.97 18.84
C LEU A 129 -11.52 4.47 18.16
N LEU A 130 -12.70 4.71 18.77
CA LEU A 130 -13.98 4.35 18.16
C LEU A 130 -14.32 5.23 16.94
N SER A 131 -13.98 6.52 16.98
CA SER A 131 -14.12 7.41 15.81
C SER A 131 -13.20 6.96 14.67
N GLU A 132 -11.93 6.72 14.99
CA GLU A 132 -10.94 6.21 14.04
C GLU A 132 -11.41 4.89 13.41
N ARG A 133 -11.96 3.96 14.21
CA ARG A 133 -12.52 2.70 13.69
C ARG A 133 -13.60 2.94 12.62
N LYS A 134 -14.50 3.91 12.83
CA LYS A 134 -15.55 4.25 11.87
C LYS A 134 -14.96 4.78 10.57
N GLU A 135 -13.97 5.66 10.66
CA GLU A 135 -13.25 6.21 9.51
C GLU A 135 -12.49 5.13 8.73
N LEU A 136 -11.78 4.25 9.44
CA LEU A 136 -11.06 3.12 8.85
C LEU A 136 -11.99 2.13 8.14
N LEU A 137 -13.16 1.84 8.69
CA LEU A 137 -14.15 0.99 8.02
C LEU A 137 -14.69 1.63 6.73
N ALA A 138 -14.93 2.94 6.74
CA ALA A 138 -15.35 3.68 5.55
C ALA A 138 -14.23 3.71 4.49
N LEU A 139 -12.99 3.94 4.91
CA LEU A 139 -11.81 3.90 4.05
C LEU A 139 -11.61 2.50 3.43
N ARG A 140 -11.70 1.44 4.24
CA ARG A 140 -11.61 0.06 3.77
C ARG A 140 -12.64 -0.23 2.68
N LYS A 141 -13.88 0.19 2.90
CA LYS A 141 -14.94 0.05 1.91
C LYS A 141 -14.58 0.78 0.61
N ARG A 142 -14.09 2.02 0.68
CA ARG A 142 -13.66 2.78 -0.50
C ARG A 142 -12.55 2.06 -1.29
N VAL A 143 -11.52 1.58 -0.60
CA VAL A 143 -10.41 0.84 -1.22
C VAL A 143 -10.92 -0.42 -1.93
N LEU A 144 -11.84 -1.16 -1.28
CA LEU A 144 -12.44 -2.37 -1.86
C LEU A 144 -13.43 -2.08 -2.99
N ASP A 145 -14.17 -0.97 -2.94
CA ASP A 145 -15.10 -0.58 -4.00
C ASP A 145 -14.33 -0.17 -5.27
N GLU A 146 -13.16 0.45 -5.12
CA GLU A 146 -12.26 0.73 -6.24
C GLU A 146 -11.63 -0.53 -6.87
N LEU A 147 -11.54 -1.65 -6.12
CA LEU A 147 -11.14 -2.96 -6.67
C LEU A 147 -12.15 -3.52 -7.65
N ARG A 148 -13.42 -3.09 -7.59
CA ARG A 148 -14.43 -3.55 -8.55
C ARG A 148 -14.10 -2.93 -9.90
N PRO A 149 -13.70 -3.70 -10.92
CA PRO A 149 -13.58 -3.14 -12.27
C PRO A 149 -14.92 -2.51 -12.62
N ALA A 150 -14.89 -1.29 -13.16
CA ALA A 150 -16.06 -0.63 -13.74
C ALA A 150 -16.67 -1.62 -14.73
N SER A 151 -17.76 -2.26 -14.30
CA SER A 151 -18.39 -3.33 -15.05
C SER A 151 -19.02 -2.65 -16.26
N SER A 152 -18.43 -2.85 -17.44
CA SER A 152 -19.15 -2.96 -18.71
C SER A 152 -20.32 -1.98 -18.89
N GLY A 153 -20.03 -0.68 -18.89
CA GLY A 153 -21.01 0.37 -19.22
C GLY A 153 -21.17 0.63 -20.71
N THR A 154 -21.01 -0.37 -21.59
CA THR A 154 -21.35 -0.25 -23.01
C THR A 154 -22.85 -0.48 -23.21
N GLY A 155 -23.65 0.44 -22.68
CA GLY A 155 -25.06 0.59 -23.02
C GLY A 155 -25.22 1.47 -24.25
N THR A 156 -24.71 1.06 -25.42
CA THR A 156 -25.04 1.69 -26.70
C THR A 156 -26.50 1.39 -27.02
N LYS A 157 -27.43 2.20 -26.50
CA LYS A 157 -28.76 2.33 -27.09
C LYS A 157 -28.62 3.13 -28.39
N ALA A 158 -28.50 2.42 -29.51
CA ALA A 158 -28.68 3.02 -30.83
C ALA A 158 -30.12 3.58 -30.93
N PRO A 159 -30.33 4.77 -31.53
CA PRO A 159 -31.67 5.30 -31.71
C PRO A 159 -32.39 4.54 -32.83
N MET A 160 -33.60 4.04 -32.55
CA MET A 160 -34.49 3.52 -33.59
C MET A 160 -34.93 4.68 -34.50
N GLN A 161 -34.72 4.55 -35.80
CA GLN A 161 -35.37 5.41 -36.80
C GLN A 161 -36.83 4.97 -36.97
N PRO A 162 -37.79 5.91 -37.08
CA PRO A 162 -39.17 5.57 -37.41
C PRO A 162 -39.31 5.35 -38.92
N VAL A 163 -40.22 4.43 -39.27
CA VAL A 163 -40.69 4.10 -40.63
C VAL A 163 -41.69 5.17 -41.08
#